data_AF-A0A8H6F745-F1
#
_entry.id   AF-A0A8H6F745-F1
#
_cell.length_a   1.000
_cell.length_b   1.000
_cell.length_c   1.000
_cell.angle_alpha   90.00
_cell.angle_beta   90.00
_cell.angle_gamma   90.00
#
_symmetry.space_group_name_H-M   'P 1'
#
loop_
_entity.id
_entity.type
_entity.pdbx_description
1 polymer ?
#
loop_
_entity_poly.entity_id
_entity_poly.type
_entity_poly.pdbx_seq_one_letter_code
_entity_poly.pdbx_strand_id
1 'polypeptide(L)'
;MPYTIGDRRITLDSNLLESDKQLLITHPEIFKYCLNNAVFRSIINLKNLVHLYSDIITIYATFLRKIPHYDDVTLMANKSKLNLLKLEHDFNDIFGQYTTMHEYKKFNSNWEDKTYEGDIVPSALLIIDVATQAFETVYKSLSCIELFFNHYDNLKKLLIPSLVVRTKSILDSFAKIEQFLKLTFPVDKMARGEIVTFDESTFENVRRVEKVTSGIERESIFLETFFLHLMRH
;
A
#
# COMPACT_ATOMS: atom_id res chain seq x y z
N MET A 1 -18.21 4.94 -0.83
CA MET A 1 -18.06 3.48 -0.98
C MET A 1 -19.37 2.84 -0.56
N PRO A 2 -20.10 2.12 -1.43
CA PRO A 2 -21.33 1.46 -1.01
C PRO A 2 -21.03 0.18 -0.22
N TYR A 3 -21.60 0.06 0.98
CA TYR A 3 -21.61 -1.16 1.78
C TYR A 3 -22.63 -2.14 1.21
N THR A 4 -22.25 -3.41 1.01
CA THR A 4 -23.16 -4.42 0.48
C THR A 4 -23.50 -5.44 1.56
N ILE A 5 -24.79 -5.56 1.88
CA ILE A 5 -25.31 -6.53 2.85
C ILE A 5 -26.46 -7.29 2.17
N GLY A 6 -26.24 -8.57 1.87
CA GLY A 6 -27.14 -9.34 0.99
C GLY A 6 -27.30 -8.65 -0.37
N ASP A 7 -28.55 -8.39 -0.77
CA ASP A 7 -28.87 -7.69 -2.03
C ASP A 7 -28.89 -6.16 -1.91
N ARG A 8 -28.74 -5.61 -0.69
CA ARG A 8 -28.78 -4.16 -0.47
C ARG A 8 -27.40 -3.52 -0.63
N ARG A 9 -27.37 -2.37 -1.30
CA ARG A 9 -26.22 -1.46 -1.38
C ARG A 9 -26.53 -0.17 -0.64
N ILE A 10 -25.77 0.12 0.41
CA ILE A 10 -25.97 1.25 1.30
C ILE A 10 -24.84 2.26 1.10
N THR A 11 -25.17 3.52 0.85
CA THR A 11 -24.21 4.63 0.82
C THR A 11 -24.47 5.53 2.02
N LEU A 12 -23.42 5.91 2.75
CA LEU A 12 -23.58 6.80 3.91
C LEU A 12 -23.68 8.25 3.46
N ASP A 13 -24.88 8.65 3.08
CA ASP A 13 -25.22 10.04 2.79
C ASP A 13 -26.22 10.60 3.82
N SER A 14 -26.58 11.88 3.66
CA SER A 14 -27.55 12.55 4.53
C SER A 14 -28.97 11.98 4.44
N ASN A 15 -29.24 11.12 3.45
CA ASN A 15 -30.57 10.55 3.17
C ASN A 15 -30.65 9.07 3.55
N LEU A 16 -29.73 8.59 4.40
CA LEU A 16 -29.69 7.20 4.85
C LEU A 16 -31.02 6.79 5.50
N LEU A 17 -31.69 5.81 4.88
CA LEU A 17 -32.97 5.30 5.35
C LEU A 17 -32.83 4.62 6.71
N GLU A 18 -33.85 4.72 7.56
CA GLU A 18 -33.84 4.09 8.89
C GLU A 18 -33.67 2.56 8.80
N SER A 19 -34.21 1.93 7.76
CA SER A 19 -34.00 0.50 7.50
C SER A 19 -32.53 0.16 7.23
N ASP A 20 -31.79 1.07 6.60
CA ASP A 20 -30.38 0.85 6.27
C ASP A 20 -29.50 1.08 7.50
N LYS A 21 -29.84 2.07 8.34
CA LYS A 21 -29.21 2.22 9.66
C LYS A 21 -29.37 0.95 10.49
N GLN A 22 -30.58 0.41 10.56
CA GLN A 22 -30.84 -0.83 11.30
C GLN A 22 -30.01 -2.00 10.75
N LEU A 23 -29.84 -2.07 9.42
CA LEU A 23 -29.04 -3.12 8.79
C LEU A 23 -27.54 -2.97 9.11
N LEU A 24 -27.02 -1.75 9.13
CA LEU A 24 -25.63 -1.47 9.53
C LEU A 24 -25.37 -1.79 11.01
N ILE A 25 -26.34 -1.54 11.89
CA ILE A 25 -26.28 -1.95 13.31
C ILE A 25 -26.27 -3.48 13.45
N THR A 26 -26.99 -4.17 12.56
CA THR A 26 -27.10 -5.64 12.60
C THR A 26 -25.85 -6.31 12.05
N HIS A 27 -25.07 -5.61 11.23
CA HIS A 27 -23.84 -6.08 10.60
C HIS A 27 -22.64 -5.14 10.83
N PRO A 28 -22.28 -4.82 12.09
CA PRO A 28 -21.24 -3.84 12.39
C PRO A 28 -19.83 -4.32 12.00
N GLU A 29 -19.64 -5.63 11.80
CA GLU A 29 -18.43 -6.25 11.31
C GLU A 29 -18.01 -5.75 9.93
N ILE A 30 -18.96 -5.26 9.12
CA ILE A 30 -18.69 -4.84 7.74
C ILE A 30 -17.68 -3.69 7.66
N PHE A 31 -17.69 -2.77 8.63
CA PHE A 31 -16.78 -1.64 8.65
C PHE A 31 -15.34 -2.09 8.91
N LYS A 32 -15.15 -2.98 9.89
CA LYS A 32 -13.85 -3.60 10.18
C LYS A 32 -13.36 -4.40 8.98
N TYR A 33 -14.23 -5.22 8.40
CA TYR A 33 -13.92 -6.04 7.23
C TYR A 33 -13.44 -5.19 6.05
N CYS A 34 -14.21 -4.15 5.67
CA CYS A 34 -13.87 -3.26 4.57
C CYS A 34 -12.54 -2.54 4.81
N LEU A 35 -12.32 -2.03 6.02
CA LEU A 35 -11.10 -1.31 6.38
C LEU A 35 -9.88 -2.24 6.37
N ASN A 36 -9.98 -3.42 6.99
CA ASN A 36 -8.92 -4.44 6.99
C ASN A 36 -8.56 -4.86 5.56
N ASN A 37 -9.56 -5.10 4.71
CA ASN A 37 -9.37 -5.48 3.32
C ASN A 37 -8.72 -4.35 2.48
N ALA A 38 -9.08 -3.08 2.72
CA ALA A 38 -8.44 -1.95 2.06
C ALA A 38 -6.95 -1.86 2.41
N VAL A 39 -6.61 -2.02 3.71
CA VAL A 39 -5.22 -2.08 4.17
C VAL A 39 -4.48 -3.25 3.53
N PHE A 40 -5.07 -4.45 3.55
CA PHE A 40 -4.45 -5.63 2.96
C PHE A 40 -4.13 -5.43 1.48
N ARG A 41 -5.09 -4.92 0.70
CA ARG A 41 -4.87 -4.64 -0.73
C ARG A 41 -3.73 -3.65 -0.95
N SER A 42 -3.62 -2.62 -0.11
CA SER A 42 -2.52 -1.66 -0.21
C SER A 42 -1.15 -2.32 0.03
N ILE A 43 -1.08 -3.24 0.99
CA ILE A 43 0.14 -4.01 1.32
C ILE A 43 0.51 -4.98 0.18
N ILE A 44 -0.46 -5.67 -0.41
CA ILE A 44 -0.21 -6.55 -1.56
C ILE A 44 0.28 -5.75 -2.77
N ASN A 45 -0.30 -4.58 -3.03
CA ASN A 45 0.16 -3.71 -4.11
C ASN A 45 1.57 -3.18 -3.84
N LEU A 46 1.88 -2.86 -2.58
CA LEU A 46 3.24 -2.50 -2.17
C LEU A 46 4.23 -3.64 -2.41
N LYS A 47 3.89 -4.87 -2.03
CA LYS A 47 4.71 -6.05 -2.31
C LYS A 47 5.06 -6.16 -3.79
N ASN A 48 4.09 -5.97 -4.68
CA ASN A 48 4.31 -6.02 -6.12
C ASN A 48 5.27 -4.92 -6.60
N LEU A 49 5.20 -3.73 -5.99
CA LEU A 49 6.17 -2.67 -6.26
C LEU A 49 7.57 -3.02 -5.77
N VAL A 50 7.70 -3.59 -4.58
CA VAL A 50 9.00 -4.05 -4.05
C VAL A 50 9.65 -5.03 -5.01
N HIS A 51 8.90 -6.03 -5.48
CA HIS A 51 9.37 -7.00 -6.48
C HIS A 51 9.84 -6.31 -7.77
N LEU A 52 9.00 -5.45 -8.35
CA LEU A 52 9.35 -4.73 -9.57
C LEU A 52 10.60 -3.85 -9.41
N TYR A 53 10.71 -3.12 -8.30
CA TYR A 53 11.87 -2.27 -8.04
C TYR A 53 13.14 -3.07 -7.75
N SER A 54 13.00 -4.27 -7.17
CA SER A 54 14.09 -5.22 -6.98
C SER A 54 14.74 -5.57 -8.32
N ASP A 55 13.94 -5.88 -9.34
CA ASP A 55 14.40 -6.14 -10.70
C ASP A 55 15.06 -4.91 -11.35
N ILE A 56 14.38 -3.76 -11.29
CA ILE A 56 14.87 -2.51 -11.89
C ILE A 56 16.24 -2.12 -11.31
N ILE A 57 16.37 -2.12 -9.98
CA ILE A 57 17.64 -1.77 -9.33
C ILE A 57 18.71 -2.84 -9.57
N THR A 58 18.35 -4.12 -9.71
CA THR A 58 19.28 -5.17 -10.10
C THR A 58 19.87 -4.93 -11.50
N ILE A 59 19.04 -4.52 -12.46
CA ILE A 59 19.49 -4.15 -13.81
C ILE A 59 20.49 -2.99 -13.73
N TYR A 60 20.15 -1.92 -13.01
CA TYR A 60 21.04 -0.76 -12.89
C TYR A 60 22.34 -1.09 -12.15
N ALA A 61 22.28 -1.82 -11.04
CA ALA A 61 23.48 -2.24 -10.30
C ALA A 61 24.42 -3.09 -11.18
N THR A 62 23.85 -3.94 -12.05
CA THR A 62 24.63 -4.77 -12.99
C THR A 62 25.22 -3.93 -14.12
N PHE A 63 24.48 -2.95 -14.63
CA PHE A 63 24.96 -2.02 -15.66
C PHE A 63 26.11 -1.16 -15.15
N LEU A 64 25.95 -0.52 -13.98
CA LEU A 64 26.93 0.39 -13.38
C LEU A 64 28.25 -0.30 -13.07
N ARG A 65 28.23 -1.58 -12.68
CA ARG A 65 29.44 -2.39 -12.44
C ARG A 65 30.37 -2.46 -13.65
N LYS A 66 29.87 -2.24 -14.86
CA LYS A 66 30.65 -2.25 -16.11
C LYS A 66 31.28 -0.89 -16.43
N ILE A 67 31.01 0.15 -15.64
CA ILE A 67 31.44 1.52 -15.92
C ILE A 67 32.59 1.88 -14.97
N PRO A 68 33.82 2.08 -15.48
CA PRO A 68 34.98 2.43 -14.66
C PRO A 68 34.80 3.78 -13.97
N HIS A 69 35.40 3.94 -12.78
CA HIS A 69 35.47 5.20 -12.02
C HIS A 69 34.13 5.72 -11.44
N TYR A 70 33.11 4.86 -11.33
CA TYR A 70 31.83 5.17 -10.67
C TYR A 70 31.53 4.21 -9.52
N ASP A 71 32.56 3.87 -8.75
CA ASP A 71 32.46 2.91 -7.65
C ASP A 71 31.42 3.34 -6.60
N ASP A 72 31.32 4.63 -6.29
CA ASP A 72 30.36 5.16 -5.32
C ASP A 72 28.91 4.93 -5.74
N VAL A 73 28.57 5.25 -6.99
CA VAL A 73 27.22 5.05 -7.54
C VAL A 73 26.91 3.55 -7.65
N THR A 74 27.91 2.75 -7.99
CA THR A 74 27.80 1.29 -8.05
C THR A 74 27.56 0.67 -6.67
N LEU A 75 28.27 1.15 -5.64
CA LEU A 75 28.08 0.72 -4.26
C LEU A 75 26.69 1.09 -3.75
N MET A 76 26.22 2.32 -4.05
CA MET A 76 24.89 2.78 -3.68
C MET A 76 23.79 1.95 -4.34
N ALA A 77 23.89 1.70 -5.65
CA ALA A 77 22.93 0.84 -6.36
C ALA A 77 22.92 -0.59 -5.81
N ASN A 78 24.08 -1.14 -5.47
CA ASN A 78 24.16 -2.47 -4.84
C ASN A 78 23.55 -2.49 -3.43
N LYS A 79 23.73 -1.43 -2.63
CA LYS A 79 23.09 -1.32 -1.32
C LYS A 79 21.57 -1.27 -1.45
N SER A 80 21.04 -0.43 -2.35
CA SER A 80 19.60 -0.37 -2.66
C SER A 80 19.05 -1.72 -3.10
N LYS A 81 19.80 -2.43 -3.96
CA LYS A 81 19.46 -3.78 -4.43
C LYS A 81 19.33 -4.75 -3.27
N LEU A 82 20.32 -4.82 -2.39
CA LEU A 82 20.31 -5.75 -1.26
C LEU A 82 19.17 -5.46 -0.29
N ASN A 83 18.89 -4.18 -0.02
CA ASN A 83 17.77 -3.77 0.83
C ASN A 83 16.42 -4.20 0.22
N LEU A 84 16.21 -3.98 -1.07
CA LEU A 84 14.97 -4.39 -1.76
C LEU A 84 14.83 -5.92 -1.82
N LEU A 85 15.89 -6.66 -2.15
CA LEU A 85 15.85 -8.13 -2.18
C LEU A 85 15.53 -8.70 -0.80
N LYS A 86 16.07 -8.10 0.27
CA LYS A 86 15.75 -8.52 1.63
C LYS A 86 14.29 -8.22 1.98
N LEU A 87 13.82 -7.02 1.66
CA LEU A 87 12.42 -6.65 1.87
C LEU A 87 11.47 -7.55 1.07
N GLU A 88 11.79 -7.85 -0.18
CA GLU A 88 11.04 -8.76 -1.05
C GLU A 88 10.96 -10.16 -0.45
N HIS A 89 12.07 -10.68 0.05
CA HIS A 89 12.13 -11.96 0.76
C HIS A 89 11.23 -11.94 2.00
N ASP A 90 11.31 -10.90 2.83
CA ASP A 90 10.49 -10.78 4.04
C ASP A 90 8.99 -10.68 3.68
N PHE A 91 8.63 -9.97 2.60
CA PHE A 91 7.26 -9.97 2.08
C PHE A 91 6.81 -11.36 1.62
N ASN A 92 7.67 -12.09 0.91
CA ASN A 92 7.35 -13.44 0.43
C ASN A 92 7.24 -14.46 1.57
N ASP A 93 7.96 -14.26 2.67
CA ASP A 93 7.84 -15.10 3.86
C ASP A 93 6.52 -14.88 4.59
N ILE A 94 6.07 -13.62 4.70
CA ILE A 94 4.82 -13.25 5.39
C ILE A 94 3.58 -13.57 4.54
N PHE A 95 3.66 -13.28 3.25
CA PHE A 95 2.52 -13.30 2.33
C PHE A 95 2.60 -14.44 1.28
N GLY A 96 3.65 -15.25 1.29
CA GLY A 96 3.89 -16.24 0.23
C GLY A 96 4.32 -15.56 -1.08
N GLN A 97 4.48 -16.32 -2.16
CA GLN A 97 4.98 -15.81 -3.46
C GLN A 97 3.89 -15.19 -4.35
N TYR A 98 2.67 -15.05 -3.86
CA TYR A 98 1.53 -14.60 -4.66
C TYR A 98 1.60 -13.12 -5.01
N THR A 99 1.16 -12.77 -6.22
CA THR A 99 1.23 -11.39 -6.74
C THR A 99 -0.15 -10.77 -6.90
N THR A 100 -1.23 -11.56 -6.83
CA THR A 100 -2.59 -11.06 -7.02
C THR A 100 -3.52 -11.35 -5.85
N MET A 101 -4.42 -10.41 -5.54
CA MET A 101 -5.41 -10.56 -4.48
C MET A 101 -6.29 -11.82 -4.64
N HIS A 102 -6.54 -12.27 -5.87
CA HIS A 102 -7.32 -13.48 -6.11
C HIS A 102 -6.58 -14.74 -5.64
N GLU A 103 -5.26 -14.79 -5.80
CA GLU A 103 -4.42 -15.88 -5.30
C GLU A 103 -4.37 -15.86 -3.77
N TYR A 104 -4.29 -14.68 -3.16
CA TYR A 104 -4.34 -14.52 -1.70
C TYR A 104 -5.66 -15.02 -1.08
N LYS A 105 -6.79 -14.74 -1.72
CA LYS A 105 -8.10 -15.26 -1.26
C LYS A 105 -8.16 -16.78 -1.24
N LYS A 106 -7.38 -17.47 -2.09
CA LYS A 106 -7.29 -18.93 -2.06
C LYS A 106 -6.42 -19.44 -0.91
N PHE A 107 -5.56 -18.59 -0.36
CA PHE A 107 -4.61 -18.93 0.70
C PHE A 107 -5.17 -18.72 2.12
N ASN A 108 -6.48 -18.46 2.25
CA ASN A 108 -7.16 -18.31 3.55
C ASN A 108 -6.44 -17.30 4.48
N SER A 109 -6.10 -16.11 3.96
CA SER A 109 -5.64 -15.04 4.83
C SER A 109 -6.78 -14.67 5.77
N ASN A 110 -6.67 -15.01 7.06
CA ASN A 110 -7.62 -14.54 8.08
C ASN A 110 -7.41 -13.04 8.39
N TRP A 111 -6.92 -12.24 7.42
CA TRP A 111 -6.50 -10.85 7.63
C TRP A 111 -7.72 -9.98 7.94
N GLU A 112 -8.80 -10.19 7.21
CA GLU A 112 -10.05 -9.46 7.34
C GLU A 112 -10.71 -9.66 8.71
N ASP A 113 -10.46 -10.81 9.35
CA ASP A 113 -11.04 -11.17 10.65
C ASP A 113 -10.27 -10.62 11.85
N LYS A 114 -9.00 -10.25 11.67
CA LYS A 114 -8.12 -9.74 12.74
C LYS A 114 -8.64 -8.44 13.37
N THR A 115 -8.10 -8.12 14.54
CA THR A 115 -8.41 -6.85 15.20
C THR A 115 -7.71 -5.70 14.46
N TYR A 116 -8.46 -4.65 14.13
CA TYR A 116 -7.92 -3.54 13.34
C TYR A 116 -6.84 -2.79 14.13
N GLU A 117 -7.17 -2.32 15.34
CA GLU A 117 -6.26 -1.53 16.17
C GLU A 117 -5.16 -2.40 16.81
N GLY A 118 -5.49 -3.66 17.14
CA GLY A 118 -4.59 -4.57 17.84
C GLY A 118 -3.57 -5.26 16.94
N ASP A 119 -3.98 -5.71 15.75
CA ASP A 119 -3.13 -6.52 14.87
C ASP A 119 -2.80 -5.82 13.54
N ILE A 120 -3.81 -5.24 12.89
CA ILE A 120 -3.66 -4.71 11.53
C ILE A 120 -2.84 -3.42 11.51
N VAL A 121 -3.20 -2.42 12.33
CA VAL A 121 -2.52 -1.12 12.37
C VAL A 121 -1.03 -1.26 12.72
N PRO A 122 -0.62 -1.98 13.79
CA PRO A 122 0.79 -2.11 14.12
C PRO A 122 1.59 -2.83 13.02
N SER A 123 1.03 -3.90 12.44
CA SER A 123 1.67 -4.64 11.35
C SER A 123 1.81 -3.78 10.09
N ALA A 124 0.75 -3.08 9.70
CA ALA A 124 0.73 -2.24 8.52
C ALA A 124 1.68 -1.04 8.67
N LEU A 125 1.71 -0.38 9.83
CA LEU A 125 2.64 0.72 10.10
C LEU A 125 4.10 0.26 10.00
N LEU A 126 4.44 -0.90 10.57
CA LEU A 126 5.78 -1.46 10.46
C LEU A 126 6.17 -1.76 9.00
N ILE A 127 5.27 -2.38 8.25
CA ILE A 127 5.50 -2.70 6.83
C ILE A 127 5.71 -1.42 6.02
N ILE A 128 4.87 -0.40 6.22
CA ILE A 128 4.96 0.89 5.52
C ILE A 128 6.24 1.63 5.90
N ASP A 129 6.65 1.63 7.17
CA ASP A 129 7.89 2.28 7.62
C ASP A 129 9.12 1.65 6.95
N VAL A 130 9.27 0.32 7.03
CA VAL A 130 10.40 -0.39 6.42
C VAL A 130 10.43 -0.19 4.90
N ALA A 131 9.26 -0.25 4.25
CA ALA A 131 9.17 0.02 2.82
C ALA A 131 9.52 1.46 2.47
N THR A 132 9.12 2.44 3.29
CA THR A 132 9.48 3.85 3.09
C THR A 132 10.99 4.03 3.13
N GLN A 133 11.67 3.48 4.13
CA GLN A 133 13.13 3.55 4.25
C GLN A 133 13.85 2.88 3.05
N ALA A 134 13.33 1.76 2.57
CA ALA A 134 13.86 1.09 1.38
C ALA A 134 13.68 1.96 0.12
N PHE A 135 12.48 2.51 -0.09
CA PHE A 135 12.18 3.36 -1.25
C PHE A 135 12.88 4.72 -1.21
N GLU A 136 13.19 5.27 -0.04
CA GLU A 136 14.04 6.46 0.08
C GLU A 136 15.48 6.16 -0.39
N THR A 137 16.00 4.98 -0.05
CA THR A 137 17.32 4.54 -0.49
C THR A 137 17.34 4.36 -2.01
N VAL A 138 16.29 3.76 -2.57
CA VAL A 138 16.06 3.64 -4.02
C VAL A 138 15.99 5.01 -4.69
N TYR A 139 15.19 5.94 -4.15
CA TYR A 139 15.02 7.27 -4.70
C TYR A 139 16.36 7.99 -4.79
N LYS A 140 17.14 8.01 -3.70
CA LYS A 140 18.48 8.61 -3.68
C LYS A 140 19.40 7.94 -4.70
N SER A 141 19.34 6.61 -4.82
CA SER A 141 20.14 5.87 -5.79
C SER A 141 19.75 6.21 -7.23
N LEU A 142 18.46 6.28 -7.56
CA LEU A 142 17.98 6.65 -8.89
C LEU A 142 18.35 8.09 -9.24
N SER A 143 18.30 9.02 -8.30
CA SER A 143 18.76 10.40 -8.51
C SER A 143 20.25 10.47 -8.86
N CYS A 144 21.10 9.68 -8.20
CA CYS A 144 22.52 9.59 -8.57
C CYS A 144 22.71 9.03 -9.98
N ILE A 145 21.93 8.00 -10.35
CA ILE A 145 22.02 7.40 -11.69
C ILE A 145 21.50 8.36 -12.77
N GLU A 146 20.44 9.12 -12.47
CA GLU A 146 19.92 10.16 -13.36
C GLU A 146 20.97 11.24 -13.65
N LEU A 147 21.62 11.75 -12.60
CA LEU A 147 22.74 12.69 -12.74
C LEU A 147 23.85 12.10 -13.60
N PHE A 148 24.20 10.83 -13.41
CA PHE A 148 25.17 10.14 -14.25
C PHE A 148 24.70 10.09 -15.72
N PHE A 149 23.45 9.70 -15.99
CA PHE A 149 22.93 9.53 -17.36
C PHE A 149 22.81 10.85 -18.11
N ASN A 150 22.60 11.96 -17.41
CA ASN A 150 22.57 13.29 -18.01
C ASN A 150 23.90 13.67 -18.69
N HIS A 151 25.02 13.05 -18.31
CA HIS A 151 26.33 13.26 -18.94
C HIS A 151 26.52 12.45 -20.24
N TYR A 152 25.63 11.50 -20.55
CA TYR A 152 25.74 10.63 -21.72
C TYR A 152 24.48 10.73 -22.60
N ASP A 153 24.58 11.41 -23.75
CA ASP A 153 23.45 11.63 -24.65
C ASP A 153 22.73 10.34 -25.09
N ASN A 154 23.49 9.25 -25.22
CA ASN A 154 22.95 7.94 -25.61
C ASN A 154 22.12 7.26 -24.50
N LEU A 155 22.28 7.66 -23.24
CA LEU A 155 21.61 7.07 -22.08
C LEU A 155 20.41 7.90 -21.59
N LYS A 156 20.26 9.15 -22.05
CA LYS A 156 19.15 10.06 -21.68
C LYS A 156 17.75 9.52 -22.01
N LYS A 157 17.63 8.57 -22.94
CA LYS A 157 16.35 7.94 -23.34
C LYS A 157 15.94 6.76 -22.46
N LEU A 158 16.77 6.34 -21.50
CA LEU A 158 16.45 5.24 -20.59
C LEU A 158 15.43 5.69 -19.54
N LEU A 159 14.70 4.73 -18.96
CA LEU A 159 13.55 4.94 -18.06
C LEU A 159 13.83 5.79 -16.80
N ILE A 160 15.08 6.12 -16.49
CA ILE A 160 15.54 6.65 -15.19
C ILE A 160 14.89 7.97 -14.78
N PRO A 161 14.85 9.03 -15.61
CA PRO A 161 14.25 10.31 -15.18
C PRO A 161 12.78 10.14 -14.81
N SER A 162 12.07 9.26 -15.53
CA SER A 162 10.68 8.93 -15.20
C SER A 162 10.59 8.17 -13.88
N LEU A 163 11.51 7.24 -13.60
CA LEU A 163 11.53 6.46 -12.36
C LEU A 163 11.80 7.33 -11.13
N VAL A 164 12.67 8.35 -11.21
CA VAL A 164 12.95 9.25 -10.08
C VAL A 164 11.68 10.00 -9.63
N VAL A 165 11.03 10.71 -10.57
CA VAL A 165 9.79 11.46 -10.29
C VAL A 165 8.71 10.54 -9.74
N ARG A 166 8.58 9.36 -10.35
CA ARG A 166 7.60 8.37 -9.96
C ARG A 166 7.83 7.78 -8.57
N THR A 167 9.08 7.48 -8.23
CA THR A 167 9.45 6.96 -6.91
C THR A 167 9.13 7.97 -5.81
N LYS A 168 9.30 9.27 -6.10
CA LYS A 168 8.88 10.32 -5.17
C LYS A 168 7.36 10.29 -4.91
N SER A 169 6.55 10.14 -5.96
CA SER A 169 5.10 10.00 -5.81
C SER A 169 4.68 8.75 -5.02
N ILE A 170 5.43 7.65 -5.13
CA ILE A 170 5.21 6.44 -4.31
C ILE A 170 5.48 6.74 -2.83
N LEU A 171 6.58 7.41 -2.50
CA LEU A 171 6.90 7.82 -1.13
C LEU A 171 5.82 8.73 -0.54
N ASP A 172 5.29 9.66 -1.33
CA ASP A 172 4.20 10.53 -0.89
C ASP A 172 2.90 9.73 -0.66
N SER A 173 2.67 8.65 -1.42
CA SER A 173 1.56 7.71 -1.20
C SER A 173 1.73 6.93 0.11
N PHE A 174 2.95 6.45 0.42
CA PHE A 174 3.24 5.78 1.70
C PHE A 174 2.96 6.69 2.89
N ALA A 175 3.41 7.95 2.83
CA ALA A 175 3.15 8.92 3.89
C ALA A 175 1.65 9.16 4.13
N LYS A 176 0.82 9.16 3.08
CA LYS A 176 -0.63 9.28 3.23
C LYS A 176 -1.26 8.02 3.85
N ILE A 177 -0.85 6.83 3.40
CA ILE A 177 -1.31 5.56 3.99
C ILE A 177 -0.96 5.52 5.47
N GLU A 178 0.27 5.92 5.83
CA GLU A 178 0.71 6.03 7.21
C GLU A 178 -0.16 7.02 8.02
N GLN A 179 -0.46 8.19 7.47
CA GLN A 179 -1.37 9.17 8.11
C GLN A 179 -2.77 8.58 8.35
N PHE A 180 -3.29 7.81 7.40
CA PHE A 180 -4.58 7.14 7.56
C PHE A 180 -4.55 6.07 8.65
N LEU A 181 -3.50 5.25 8.70
CA LEU A 181 -3.32 4.18 9.69
C LEU A 181 -3.10 4.70 11.12
N LYS A 182 -2.57 5.92 11.27
CA LYS A 182 -2.40 6.56 12.59
C LYS A 182 -3.70 7.09 13.19
N LEU A 183 -4.80 7.11 12.42
CA LEU A 183 -6.11 7.49 12.93
C LEU A 183 -6.74 6.32 13.68
N THR A 184 -7.26 6.58 14.87
CA THR A 184 -7.90 5.56 15.70
C THR A 184 -9.41 5.51 15.48
N PHE A 185 -9.94 4.30 15.44
CA PHE A 185 -11.36 4.03 15.22
C PHE A 185 -11.91 2.97 16.17
N PRO A 186 -13.16 3.13 16.67
CA PRO A 186 -13.81 2.11 17.49
C PRO A 186 -14.35 0.92 16.68
N VAL A 187 -13.77 0.59 15.52
CA VAL A 187 -14.27 -0.47 14.62
C VAL A 187 -14.22 -1.87 15.25
N ASP A 188 -13.24 -2.13 16.11
CA ASP A 188 -13.17 -3.41 16.84
C ASP A 188 -14.26 -3.54 17.90
N LYS A 189 -14.62 -2.42 18.55
CA LYS A 189 -15.74 -2.37 19.52
C LYS A 189 -17.08 -2.53 18.79
N MET A 190 -17.23 -1.87 17.65
CA MET A 190 -18.37 -2.03 16.75
C MET A 190 -18.55 -3.49 16.35
N ALA A 191 -17.49 -4.14 15.85
CA ALA A 191 -17.54 -5.53 15.41
C ALA A 191 -17.87 -6.53 16.52
N ARG A 192 -17.63 -6.19 17.80
CA ARG A 192 -18.03 -7.02 18.96
C ARG A 192 -19.46 -6.76 19.43
N GLY A 193 -20.20 -5.86 18.78
CA GLY A 193 -21.56 -5.50 19.16
C GLY A 193 -21.64 -4.64 20.43
N GLU A 194 -20.53 -4.02 20.85
CA GLU A 194 -20.51 -3.13 22.03
C GLU A 194 -21.23 -1.79 21.76
N ILE A 195 -21.44 -1.45 20.48
CA ILE A 195 -22.21 -0.27 20.06
C ILE A 195 -23.62 -0.72 19.68
N VAL A 196 -24.57 -0.43 20.57
CA VAL A 196 -25.95 -0.92 20.48
C VAL A 196 -26.88 0.08 19.76
N THR A 197 -26.45 1.34 19.62
CA THR A 197 -27.26 2.42 19.04
C THR A 197 -26.51 3.18 17.96
N PHE A 198 -27.20 3.51 16.86
CA PHE A 198 -26.67 4.34 15.79
C PHE A 198 -27.03 5.81 16.02
N ASP A 199 -26.39 6.40 17.02
CA ASP A 199 -26.50 7.82 17.33
C ASP A 199 -25.64 8.67 16.38
N GLU A 200 -25.74 10.00 16.51
CA GLU A 200 -24.99 10.94 15.67
C GLU A 200 -23.46 10.75 15.81
N SER A 201 -22.98 10.38 17.01
CA SER A 201 -21.57 10.08 17.25
C SER A 201 -21.12 8.82 16.50
N THR A 202 -21.91 7.75 16.54
CA THR A 202 -21.64 6.51 15.80
C THR A 202 -21.68 6.77 14.30
N PHE A 203 -22.66 7.53 13.81
CA PHE A 203 -22.74 7.89 12.40
C PHE A 203 -21.51 8.67 11.92
N GLU A 204 -21.05 9.66 12.67
CA GLU A 204 -19.85 10.42 12.31
C GLU A 204 -18.59 9.54 12.35
N ASN A 205 -18.46 8.64 13.33
CA ASN A 205 -17.36 7.68 13.37
C ASN A 205 -17.36 6.76 12.15
N VAL A 206 -18.51 6.22 11.79
CA VAL A 206 -18.66 5.37 10.60
C VAL A 206 -18.32 6.15 9.33
N ARG A 207 -18.76 7.39 9.21
CA ARG A 207 -18.41 8.27 8.08
C ARG A 207 -16.91 8.52 7.98
N ARG A 208 -16.23 8.70 9.11
CA ARG A 208 -14.77 8.83 9.16
C ARG A 208 -14.08 7.53 8.73
N VAL A 209 -14.58 6.38 9.17
CA VAL A 209 -14.09 5.06 8.71
C VAL A 209 -14.25 4.91 7.19
N GLU A 210 -15.41 5.28 6.62
CA GLU A 210 -15.62 5.23 5.17
C GLU A 210 -14.63 6.14 4.42
N LYS A 211 -14.43 7.36 4.92
CA LYS A 211 -13.49 8.33 4.32
C LYS A 211 -12.07 7.79 4.32
N VAL A 212 -11.64 7.19 5.42
CA VAL A 212 -10.30 6.60 5.54
C VAL A 212 -10.15 5.35 4.68
N THR A 213 -11.13 4.45 4.71
CA THR A 213 -11.17 3.26 3.85
C THR A 213 -11.04 3.67 2.38
N SER A 214 -11.86 4.62 1.92
CA SER A 214 -11.81 5.14 0.55
C SER A 214 -10.48 5.83 0.22
N GLY A 215 -9.85 6.49 1.21
CA GLY A 215 -8.54 7.10 1.09
C GLY A 215 -7.44 6.06 0.86
N ILE A 216 -7.42 5.00 1.67
CA ILE A 216 -6.49 3.88 1.55
C ILE A 216 -6.70 3.15 0.22
N GLU A 217 -7.95 2.88 -0.17
CA GLU A 217 -8.27 2.25 -1.46
C GLU A 217 -7.76 3.09 -2.65
N ARG A 218 -7.91 4.41 -2.59
CA ARG A 218 -7.41 5.31 -3.63
C ARG A 218 -5.90 5.21 -3.78
N GLU A 219 -5.16 5.26 -2.67
CA GLU A 219 -3.71 5.13 -2.69
C GLU A 219 -3.30 3.71 -3.13
N SER A 220 -4.03 2.67 -2.70
CA SER A 220 -3.84 1.29 -3.18
C SER A 220 -3.99 1.18 -4.71
N ILE A 221 -5.04 1.77 -5.28
CA ILE A 221 -5.28 1.80 -6.74
C ILE A 221 -4.20 2.59 -7.46
N PHE A 222 -3.71 3.67 -6.86
CA PHE A 222 -2.57 4.42 -7.39
C PHE A 222 -1.31 3.54 -7.50
N LEU A 223 -0.97 2.79 -6.44
CA LEU A 223 0.16 1.84 -6.44
C LEU A 223 -0.01 0.73 -7.50
N GLU A 224 -1.22 0.19 -7.65
CA GLU A 224 -1.53 -0.83 -8.67
C GLU A 224 -1.40 -0.29 -10.09
N THR A 225 -2.00 0.87 -10.36
CA THR A 225 -1.93 1.54 -11.67
C THR A 225 -0.48 1.82 -12.05
N PHE A 226 0.31 2.22 -11.05
CA PHE A 226 1.73 2.45 -11.22
C PHE A 226 2.48 1.19 -11.65
N PHE A 227 2.30 0.09 -10.91
CA PHE A 227 2.88 -1.21 -11.22
C PHE A 227 2.53 -1.66 -12.66
N LEU A 228 1.24 -1.62 -13.01
CA LEU A 228 0.76 -2.01 -14.33
C LEU A 228 1.32 -1.14 -15.46
N HIS A 229 1.56 0.15 -15.20
CA HIS A 229 2.15 1.03 -16.19
C HIS A 229 3.62 0.72 -16.44
N LEU A 230 4.40 0.45 -15.39
CA LEU A 230 5.81 0.09 -15.55
C LEU A 230 6.01 -1.28 -16.22
N MET A 231 5.12 -2.25 -15.96
CA MET A 231 5.17 -3.57 -16.62
C MET A 231 4.91 -3.53 -18.13
N ARG A 232 4.38 -2.42 -18.66
CA ARG A 232 4.10 -2.25 -20.10
C ARG A 232 5.27 -1.64 -20.89
N HIS A 233 6.33 -1.25 -20.20
CA HIS A 233 7.53 -0.64 -20.78
C HIS A 233 8.73 -1.57 -20.66
#